data_AF-A0A926USS6-F1
#
_entry.id   AF-A0A926USS6-F1
#
_cell.length_a   1.000
_cell.length_b   1.000
_cell.length_c   1.000
_cell.angle_alpha   90.00
_cell.angle_beta   90.00
_cell.angle_gamma   90.00
#
_symmetry.space_group_name_H-M   'P 1'
#
loop_
_entity.id
_entity.type
_entity.pdbx_description
1 polymer ?
#
loop_
_entity_poly.entity_id
_entity_poly.type
_entity_poly.pdbx_seq_one_letter_code
_entity_poly.pdbx_strand_id
1 'polypeptide(L)'
;MFDLLTNILIWIIAIPIFIILFKAIPKDWFRLFGLLIFTALVIIIFANFRFVDDPIPRIVVDFLAFPFTLVGIILLLLFVNYWLRLKDLKVKSGDKVDNKGASEKIGIVTKEIFIVLLIFAIATNNATSELFVCYVEQQGANAIEQSYRRPVLNLTEQELLDFRSGIFDLIVVLAENPPYEPRLQEAVRIWTLASQQQKPYIVLSGGRHTTYPPTKAYPCLIAPAAPPSRTKETIRDEIATRAGSPDIGLRYDPRYEKFFTARTAPSDEIAPVDQTEADLMCGALLNIPNMAGLRSFIILEPTGRTVRSSGDEISQLIKSLEKNKLLREDTRNSRRILLITSPIEASRAFLSFRNQELNAALTIASYPSDSHTDLAKQCPWPIGKQFSLKPKYFLFDAKSFVQSERVWTEVKELVFYTLRFWLRPPLSDERPYFPKSPPTS
;
A
#
# COMPACT_ATOMS: atom_id res chain seq x y z
N MET A 1 -0.32 17.67 -19.74
CA MET A 1 -0.75 19.09 -19.88
C MET A 1 -2.25 19.23 -19.70
N PHE A 2 -3.07 18.36 -20.32
CA PHE A 2 -4.52 18.32 -20.14
C PHE A 2 -4.96 18.06 -18.69
N ASP A 3 -4.37 17.07 -18.00
CA ASP A 3 -4.71 16.77 -16.60
C ASP A 3 -4.42 17.93 -15.62
N LEU A 4 -3.33 18.68 -15.86
CA LEU A 4 -2.99 19.85 -15.06
C LEU A 4 -4.03 20.96 -15.24
N LEU A 5 -4.48 21.18 -16.49
CA LEU A 5 -5.47 22.19 -16.84
C LEU A 5 -6.85 21.83 -16.25
N THR A 6 -7.25 20.57 -16.34
CA THR A 6 -8.49 20.05 -15.75
C THR A 6 -8.48 20.18 -14.24
N ASN A 7 -7.36 19.87 -13.57
CA ASN A 7 -7.21 20.08 -12.14
C ASN A 7 -7.33 21.56 -11.77
N ILE A 8 -6.66 22.47 -12.48
CA ILE A 8 -6.76 23.92 -12.24
C ILE A 8 -8.22 24.42 -12.41
N LEU A 9 -8.94 23.93 -13.42
CA LEU A 9 -10.34 24.31 -13.64
C LEU A 9 -11.25 23.85 -12.49
N ILE A 10 -11.03 22.64 -11.97
CA ILE A 10 -11.78 22.13 -10.82
C ILE A 10 -11.49 22.95 -9.56
N TRP A 11 -10.24 23.38 -9.34
CA TRP A 11 -9.88 24.28 -8.23
C TRP A 11 -10.62 25.61 -8.27
N ILE A 12 -10.75 26.22 -9.46
CA ILE A 12 -11.44 27.50 -9.66
C ILE A 12 -12.92 27.40 -9.28
N ILE A 13 -13.54 26.22 -9.44
CA ILE A 13 -14.97 25.99 -9.14
C ILE A 13 -15.18 25.50 -7.69
N ALA A 14 -14.29 24.64 -7.17
CA ALA A 14 -14.43 24.05 -5.85
C ALA A 14 -14.16 25.05 -4.71
N ILE A 15 -13.18 25.95 -4.85
CA ILE A 15 -12.84 26.94 -3.81
C ILE A 15 -14.01 27.89 -3.49
N PRO A 16 -14.70 28.51 -4.48
CA PRO A 16 -15.83 29.42 -4.20
C PRO A 16 -17.02 28.73 -3.55
N ILE A 17 -17.43 27.56 -4.07
CA ILE A 17 -18.54 26.76 -3.52
C ILE A 17 -18.25 26.39 -2.06
N PHE A 18 -16.99 26.06 -1.77
CA PHE A 18 -16.53 25.72 -0.44
C PHE A 18 -16.55 26.90 0.53
N ILE A 19 -16.06 28.07 0.14
CA ILE A 19 -16.09 29.29 0.98
C ILE A 19 -17.53 29.62 1.41
N ILE A 20 -18.50 29.35 0.54
CA ILE A 20 -19.92 29.55 0.80
C ILE A 20 -20.45 28.52 1.81
N LEU A 21 -20.16 27.23 1.62
CA LEU A 21 -20.57 26.15 2.55
C LEU A 21 -19.95 26.28 3.94
N PHE A 22 -18.67 26.68 4.03
CA PHE A 22 -17.96 26.80 5.31
C PHE A 22 -18.37 28.02 6.13
N LYS A 23 -18.82 29.10 5.47
CA LYS A 23 -19.42 30.26 6.14
C LYS A 23 -20.70 29.92 6.89
N ALA A 24 -21.34 28.78 6.60
CA ALA A 24 -22.55 28.33 7.27
C ALA A 24 -22.30 27.55 8.58
N ILE A 25 -21.03 27.23 8.92
CA ILE A 25 -20.70 26.49 10.14
C ILE A 25 -20.62 27.45 11.35
N PRO A 26 -21.38 27.22 12.44
CA PRO A 26 -21.64 28.22 13.48
C PRO A 26 -20.50 28.45 14.50
N LYS A 27 -19.34 27.79 14.36
CA LYS A 27 -18.23 27.91 15.33
C LYS A 27 -16.92 28.31 14.64
N ASP A 28 -16.34 29.43 15.06
CA ASP A 28 -15.15 30.04 14.43
C ASP A 28 -13.91 29.14 14.47
N TRP A 29 -13.72 28.37 15.54
CA TRP A 29 -12.61 27.42 15.62
C TRP A 29 -12.78 26.25 14.65
N PHE A 30 -14.02 25.79 14.45
CA PHE A 30 -14.34 24.74 13.49
C PHE A 30 -14.18 25.24 12.06
N ARG A 31 -14.43 26.54 11.85
CA ARG A 31 -14.23 27.24 10.59
C ARG A 31 -12.74 27.35 10.23
N LEU A 32 -11.88 27.72 11.18
CA LEU A 32 -10.44 27.84 10.95
C LEU A 32 -9.75 26.46 10.85
N PHE A 33 -10.12 25.54 11.72
CA PHE A 33 -9.70 24.14 11.68
C PHE A 33 -10.10 23.46 10.37
N GLY A 34 -11.37 23.57 9.98
CA GLY A 34 -11.86 22.97 8.76
C GLY A 34 -11.36 23.67 7.48
N LEU A 35 -11.04 24.97 7.52
CA LEU A 35 -10.34 25.65 6.42
C LEU A 35 -8.94 25.07 6.20
N LEU A 36 -8.17 24.87 7.28
CA LEU A 36 -6.80 24.33 7.20
C LEU A 36 -6.81 22.88 6.71
N ILE A 37 -7.66 22.05 7.29
CA ILE A 37 -7.87 20.64 6.90
C ILE A 37 -8.34 20.55 5.46
N PHE A 38 -9.31 21.35 5.03
CA PHE A 38 -9.78 21.32 3.66
C PHE A 38 -8.71 21.81 2.69
N THR A 39 -8.01 22.90 2.99
CA THR A 39 -6.91 23.40 2.12
C THR A 39 -5.86 22.33 1.93
N ALA A 40 -5.44 21.65 3.01
CA ALA A 40 -4.56 20.49 2.93
C ALA A 40 -5.16 19.38 2.06
N LEU A 41 -6.42 19.02 2.28
CA LEU A 41 -7.13 17.97 1.55
C LEU A 41 -7.27 18.28 0.06
N VAL A 42 -7.56 19.53 -0.34
CA VAL A 42 -7.62 19.90 -1.76
C VAL A 42 -6.22 19.90 -2.39
N ILE A 43 -5.19 20.40 -1.68
CA ILE A 43 -3.79 20.29 -2.16
C ILE A 43 -3.43 18.82 -2.39
N ILE A 44 -3.77 17.95 -1.44
CA ILE A 44 -3.53 16.51 -1.52
C ILE A 44 -4.32 15.89 -2.68
N ILE A 45 -5.60 16.19 -2.86
CA ILE A 45 -6.44 15.58 -3.92
C ILE A 45 -5.95 15.96 -5.32
N PHE A 46 -5.55 17.22 -5.53
CA PHE A 46 -5.31 17.72 -6.88
C PHE A 46 -3.83 17.91 -7.23
N ALA A 47 -2.91 17.61 -6.31
CA ALA A 47 -1.49 17.51 -6.65
C ALA A 47 -1.26 16.40 -7.69
N ASN A 48 -0.44 16.69 -8.70
CA ASN A 48 -0.13 15.74 -9.78
C ASN A 48 0.49 14.45 -9.19
N PHE A 49 -0.03 13.28 -9.57
CA PHE A 49 0.32 11.99 -9.00
C PHE A 49 1.82 11.67 -9.05
N ARG A 50 2.49 11.88 -10.20
CA ARG A 50 3.95 11.66 -10.31
C ARG A 50 4.75 12.62 -9.42
N PHE A 51 4.22 13.83 -9.24
CA PHE A 51 4.83 14.82 -8.35
C PHE A 51 4.65 14.40 -6.88
N VAL A 52 3.48 13.90 -6.48
CA VAL A 52 3.21 13.44 -5.10
C VAL A 52 4.08 12.26 -4.68
N ASP A 53 4.51 11.43 -5.62
CA ASP A 53 5.36 10.28 -5.34
C ASP A 53 6.87 10.62 -5.32
N ASP A 54 7.27 11.82 -5.74
CA ASP A 54 8.64 12.33 -5.59
C ASP A 54 8.99 12.56 -4.11
N PRO A 55 10.27 12.47 -3.70
CA PRO A 55 10.63 12.48 -2.27
C PRO A 55 10.18 13.75 -1.54
N ILE A 56 10.35 14.91 -2.18
CA ILE A 56 10.06 16.20 -1.57
C ILE A 56 8.55 16.45 -1.46
N PRO A 57 7.76 16.33 -2.56
CA PRO A 57 6.32 16.56 -2.44
C PRO A 57 5.62 15.46 -1.64
N ARG A 58 6.15 14.24 -1.61
CA ARG A 58 5.67 13.17 -0.73
C ARG A 58 5.78 13.58 0.73
N ILE A 59 6.92 14.11 1.17
CA ILE A 59 7.10 14.60 2.55
C ILE A 59 6.10 15.72 2.85
N VAL A 60 5.87 16.64 1.91
CA VAL A 60 4.87 17.71 2.08
C VAL A 60 3.47 17.13 2.19
N VAL A 61 3.11 16.15 1.36
CA VAL A 61 1.81 15.49 1.42
C VAL A 61 1.65 14.68 2.69
N ASP A 62 2.66 13.94 3.14
CA ASP A 62 2.64 13.18 4.39
C ASP A 62 2.53 14.14 5.59
N PHE A 63 3.19 15.31 5.56
CA PHE A 63 3.03 16.36 6.56
C PHE A 63 1.62 16.97 6.56
N LEU A 64 1.06 17.28 5.39
CA LEU A 64 -0.30 17.79 5.25
C LEU A 64 -1.36 16.74 5.61
N ALA A 65 -1.05 15.45 5.41
CA ALA A 65 -1.90 14.32 5.72
C ALA A 65 -1.75 13.85 7.18
N PHE A 66 -0.70 14.28 7.89
CA PHE A 66 -0.45 13.92 9.28
C PHE A 66 -1.63 14.26 10.20
N PRO A 67 -2.26 15.45 10.13
CA PRO A 67 -3.51 15.77 10.84
C PRO A 67 -4.66 14.78 10.68
N PHE A 68 -4.62 13.91 9.67
CA PHE A 68 -5.65 12.92 9.39
C PHE A 68 -5.30 11.52 9.89
N THR A 69 -4.17 11.33 10.59
CA THR A 69 -3.90 10.07 11.33
C THR A 69 -4.45 10.17 12.76
N LEU A 70 -4.61 9.05 13.48
CA LEU A 70 -5.12 9.10 14.86
C LEU A 70 -4.16 9.91 15.75
N VAL A 71 -2.85 9.69 15.58
CA VAL A 71 -1.81 10.46 16.28
C VAL A 71 -1.94 11.95 15.95
N GLY A 72 -2.03 12.28 14.66
CA GLY A 72 -2.13 13.68 14.24
C GLY A 72 -3.39 14.38 14.71
N ILE A 73 -4.56 13.70 14.68
CA ILE A 73 -5.83 14.23 15.21
C ILE A 73 -5.69 14.55 16.70
N ILE A 74 -5.14 13.61 17.49
CA ILE A 74 -4.94 13.79 18.93
C ILE A 74 -4.03 14.99 19.20
N LEU A 75 -2.87 15.06 18.54
CA LEU A 75 -1.91 16.14 18.74
C LEU A 75 -2.46 17.50 18.28
N LEU A 76 -3.18 17.53 17.16
CA LEU A 76 -3.77 18.75 16.63
C LEU A 76 -4.85 19.30 17.57
N LEU A 77 -5.71 18.44 18.10
CA LEU A 77 -6.74 18.84 19.07
C LEU A 77 -6.10 19.38 20.36
N LEU A 78 -5.05 18.73 20.87
CA LEU A 78 -4.29 19.22 22.03
C LEU A 78 -3.63 20.57 21.76
N PHE A 79 -2.98 20.72 20.60
CA PHE A 79 -2.32 21.95 20.20
C PHE A 79 -3.31 23.12 20.08
N VAL A 80 -4.45 22.91 19.41
CA VAL A 80 -5.50 23.93 19.24
C VAL A 80 -6.07 24.35 20.59
N ASN A 81 -6.31 23.40 21.50
CA ASN A 81 -6.80 23.70 22.85
C ASN A 81 -5.81 24.56 23.64
N TYR A 82 -4.52 24.20 23.58
CA TYR A 82 -3.48 24.97 24.26
C TYR A 82 -3.34 26.38 23.66
N TRP A 83 -3.15 26.47 22.35
CA TRP A 83 -2.77 27.72 21.69
C TRP A 83 -3.89 28.76 21.66
N LEU A 84 -5.13 28.34 21.40
CA LEU A 84 -6.25 29.28 21.27
C LEU A 84 -6.88 29.68 22.60
N ARG A 85 -6.78 28.82 23.63
CA ARG A 85 -7.62 28.96 24.83
C ARG A 85 -6.84 29.08 26.12
N LEU A 86 -5.71 28.39 26.23
CA LEU A 86 -4.90 28.36 27.45
C LEU A 86 -3.73 29.33 27.42
N LYS A 87 -3.10 29.56 26.26
CA LYS A 87 -1.87 30.37 26.12
C LYS A 87 -1.99 31.77 26.75
N ASP A 88 -3.10 32.46 26.51
CA ASP A 88 -3.35 33.82 27.01
C ASP A 88 -4.32 33.85 28.21
N LEU A 89 -4.55 32.70 28.86
CA LEU A 89 -5.46 32.61 30.00
C LEU A 89 -4.83 33.30 31.21
N LYS A 90 -5.38 34.46 31.60
CA LYS A 90 -5.01 35.16 32.83
C LYS A 90 -6.05 34.88 33.91
N VAL A 91 -5.70 34.10 34.92
CA VAL A 91 -6.51 33.92 36.12
C VAL A 91 -6.10 34.99 37.13
N LYS A 92 -7.04 35.84 37.54
CA LYS A 92 -6.78 36.87 38.55
C LYS A 92 -7.12 36.32 39.94
N SER A 93 -6.31 36.64 40.95
CA SER A 93 -6.50 36.20 42.34
C SER A 93 -7.00 37.36 43.22
N GLY A 94 -7.98 37.09 44.12
CA GLY A 94 -8.53 38.05 45.09
C GLY A 94 -10.04 37.86 45.35
N ASP A 95 -10.51 38.22 46.55
CA ASP A 95 -11.88 37.95 47.05
C ASP A 95 -13.03 38.59 46.26
N LYS A 96 -12.74 39.50 45.33
CA LYS A 96 -13.73 40.24 44.52
C LYS A 96 -13.41 40.24 43.02
N VAL A 97 -12.69 39.24 42.51
CA VAL A 97 -12.31 39.20 41.10
C VAL A 97 -13.18 38.23 40.30
N ASP A 98 -13.88 38.74 39.29
CA ASP A 98 -14.69 37.93 38.38
C ASP A 98 -13.81 37.20 37.36
N ASN A 99 -13.73 35.89 37.50
CA ASN A 99 -13.03 34.97 36.59
C ASN A 99 -13.99 34.21 35.65
N LYS A 100 -15.24 34.67 35.47
CA LYS A 100 -16.27 33.97 34.67
C LYS A 100 -15.81 33.60 33.26
N GLY A 101 -15.11 34.50 32.56
CA GLY A 101 -14.55 34.22 31.23
C GLY A 101 -13.39 33.19 31.24
N ALA A 102 -12.62 33.11 32.33
CA ALA A 102 -11.59 32.07 32.48
C ALA A 102 -12.21 30.71 32.82
N SER A 103 -13.23 30.70 33.68
CA SER A 103 -13.99 29.49 34.04
C SER A 103 -14.69 28.86 32.82
N GLU A 104 -15.29 29.68 31.97
CA GLU A 104 -15.91 29.21 30.73
C GLU A 104 -14.88 28.58 29.77
N LYS A 105 -13.74 29.24 29.55
CA LYS A 105 -12.65 28.69 28.73
C LYS A 105 -12.11 27.36 29.27
N ILE A 106 -11.90 27.27 30.59
CA ILE A 106 -11.48 26.03 31.25
C ILE A 106 -12.54 24.94 31.05
N GLY A 107 -13.83 25.26 31.24
CA GLY A 107 -14.92 24.30 31.06
C GLY A 107 -14.99 23.73 29.64
N ILE A 108 -14.73 24.54 28.61
CA ILE A 108 -14.72 24.05 27.23
C ILE A 108 -13.45 23.22 26.96
N VAL A 109 -12.28 23.66 27.43
CA VAL A 109 -11.02 22.88 27.30
C VAL A 109 -11.14 21.52 27.98
N THR A 110 -11.75 21.44 29.17
CA THR A 110 -11.98 20.17 29.86
C THR A 110 -12.84 19.21 29.03
N LYS A 111 -13.90 19.72 28.38
CA LYS A 111 -14.74 18.91 27.48
C LYS A 111 -13.96 18.41 26.27
N GLU A 112 -13.10 19.23 25.68
CA GLU A 112 -12.32 18.84 24.51
C GLU A 112 -11.17 17.90 24.84
N ILE A 113 -10.51 18.07 26.00
CA ILE A 113 -9.55 17.09 26.53
C ILE A 113 -10.25 15.75 26.76
N PHE A 114 -11.47 15.75 27.29
CA PHE A 114 -12.25 14.52 27.44
C PHE A 114 -12.53 13.84 26.09
N ILE A 115 -12.83 14.61 25.03
CA ILE A 115 -12.97 14.06 23.67
C ILE A 115 -11.65 13.44 23.19
N VAL A 116 -10.51 14.11 23.40
CA VAL A 116 -9.19 13.58 23.03
C VAL A 116 -8.90 12.27 23.77
N LEU A 117 -9.16 12.23 25.08
CA LEU A 117 -9.00 11.02 25.89
C LEU A 117 -9.93 9.90 25.44
N LEU A 118 -11.15 10.22 25.00
CA LEU A 118 -12.08 9.24 24.45
C LEU A 118 -11.58 8.65 23.13
N ILE A 119 -11.09 9.48 22.21
CA ILE A 119 -10.51 9.02 20.94
C ILE A 119 -9.30 8.14 21.22
N PHE A 120 -8.41 8.55 22.14
CA PHE A 120 -7.25 7.78 22.53
C PHE A 120 -7.64 6.44 23.19
N ALA A 121 -8.64 6.44 24.08
CA ALA A 121 -9.16 5.23 24.70
C ALA A 121 -9.76 4.27 23.65
N ILE A 122 -10.53 4.79 22.68
CA ILE A 122 -11.06 3.98 21.58
C ILE A 122 -9.92 3.41 20.72
N ALA A 123 -8.89 4.19 20.41
CA ALA A 123 -7.77 3.72 19.59
C ALA A 123 -6.87 2.71 20.33
N THR A 124 -6.77 2.80 21.65
CA THR A 124 -5.95 1.88 22.46
C THR A 124 -6.71 0.66 22.97
N ASN A 125 -8.04 0.64 22.85
CA ASN A 125 -8.85 -0.47 23.33
C ASN A 125 -8.76 -1.69 22.39
N ASN A 126 -8.60 -2.87 23.00
CA ASN A 126 -8.43 -4.11 22.27
C ASN A 126 -9.69 -4.53 21.50
N ALA A 127 -10.89 -4.24 22.00
CA ALA A 127 -12.15 -4.60 21.32
C ALA A 127 -12.36 -3.80 20.03
N THR A 128 -12.14 -2.49 20.12
CA THR A 128 -12.31 -1.56 19.00
C THR A 128 -11.25 -1.77 17.94
N SER A 129 -9.98 -1.98 18.34
CA SER A 129 -8.91 -2.36 17.42
C SER A 129 -9.28 -3.64 16.65
N GLU A 130 -9.70 -4.70 17.35
CA GLU A 130 -10.11 -5.96 16.72
C GLU A 130 -11.28 -5.73 15.75
N LEU A 131 -12.26 -4.92 16.13
CA LEU A 131 -13.42 -4.60 15.30
C LEU A 131 -13.02 -3.89 13.99
N PHE A 132 -12.11 -2.92 14.07
CA PHE A 132 -11.60 -2.22 12.89
C PHE A 132 -10.78 -3.15 11.99
N VAL A 133 -9.91 -3.97 12.58
CA VAL A 133 -9.12 -4.97 11.85
C VAL A 133 -10.03 -5.98 11.15
N CYS A 134 -10.99 -6.57 11.88
CA CYS A 134 -11.98 -7.50 11.34
C CYS A 134 -12.74 -6.91 10.14
N TYR A 135 -13.16 -5.65 10.21
CA TYR A 135 -13.87 -5.01 9.12
C TYR A 135 -13.01 -4.93 7.85
N VAL A 136 -11.77 -4.49 7.97
CA VAL A 136 -10.87 -4.37 6.81
C VAL A 136 -10.46 -5.75 6.28
N GLU A 137 -10.16 -6.72 7.15
CA GLU A 137 -9.86 -8.09 6.74
C GLU A 137 -11.03 -8.72 5.95
N GLN A 138 -12.28 -8.44 6.35
CA GLN A 138 -13.46 -8.87 5.58
C GLN A 138 -13.54 -8.20 4.20
N GLN A 139 -13.22 -6.91 4.10
CA GLN A 139 -13.12 -6.24 2.78
C GLN A 139 -11.96 -6.82 1.95
N GLY A 140 -10.86 -7.22 2.59
CA GLY A 140 -9.73 -7.89 1.95
C GLY A 140 -10.10 -9.26 1.42
N ALA A 141 -10.80 -10.09 2.20
CA ALA A 141 -11.30 -11.39 1.78
C ALA A 141 -12.26 -11.28 0.58
N ASN A 142 -13.16 -10.29 0.60
CA ASN A 142 -14.03 -9.98 -0.53
C ASN A 142 -13.22 -9.56 -1.77
N ALA A 143 -12.18 -8.75 -1.61
CA ALA A 143 -11.31 -8.33 -2.71
C ALA A 143 -10.57 -9.52 -3.34
N ILE A 144 -10.14 -10.50 -2.54
CA ILE A 144 -9.56 -11.76 -3.04
C ILE A 144 -10.58 -12.50 -3.90
N GLU A 145 -11.77 -12.76 -3.37
CA GLU A 145 -12.82 -13.48 -4.07
C GLU A 145 -13.21 -12.80 -5.39
N GLN A 146 -13.32 -11.46 -5.38
CA GLN A 146 -13.58 -10.66 -6.58
C GLN A 146 -12.44 -10.72 -7.60
N SER A 147 -11.18 -10.78 -7.16
CA SER A 147 -10.03 -10.86 -8.07
C SER A 147 -10.02 -12.09 -8.97
N TYR A 148 -10.58 -13.21 -8.50
CA TYR A 148 -10.75 -14.44 -9.28
C TYR A 148 -12.02 -14.44 -10.15
N ARG A 149 -12.99 -13.57 -9.86
CA ARG A 149 -14.31 -13.54 -10.52
C ARG A 149 -14.45 -12.52 -11.63
N ARG A 150 -13.61 -11.49 -11.62
CA ARG A 150 -13.69 -10.39 -12.58
C ARG A 150 -13.43 -10.84 -14.02
N PRO A 151 -13.97 -10.13 -15.03
CA PRO A 151 -13.53 -10.29 -16.40
C PRO A 151 -12.04 -9.93 -16.48
N VAL A 152 -11.25 -10.92 -16.84
CA VAL A 152 -9.81 -10.82 -17.09
C VAL A 152 -9.65 -10.48 -18.57
N LEU A 153 -8.84 -9.49 -18.91
CA LEU A 153 -8.78 -8.99 -20.29
C LEU A 153 -7.90 -9.89 -21.15
N ASN A 154 -8.32 -10.12 -22.39
CA ASN A 154 -7.50 -10.75 -23.43
C ASN A 154 -6.97 -12.16 -23.11
N LEU A 155 -7.61 -12.89 -22.19
CA LEU A 155 -7.33 -14.30 -21.95
C LEU A 155 -8.16 -15.19 -22.89
N THR A 156 -7.54 -16.25 -23.41
CA THR A 156 -8.27 -17.37 -24.02
C THR A 156 -9.02 -18.17 -22.95
N GLU A 157 -9.96 -19.03 -23.37
CA GLU A 157 -10.70 -19.89 -22.45
C GLU A 157 -9.78 -20.78 -21.60
N GLN A 158 -8.71 -21.33 -22.19
CA GLN A 158 -7.74 -22.14 -21.46
C GLN A 158 -6.93 -21.29 -20.46
N GLU A 159 -6.45 -20.11 -20.87
CA GLU A 159 -5.70 -19.21 -19.96
C GLU A 159 -6.56 -18.73 -18.80
N LEU A 160 -7.87 -18.56 -19.03
CA LEU A 160 -8.84 -18.23 -17.98
C LEU A 160 -9.06 -19.41 -17.02
N LEU A 161 -9.15 -20.64 -17.52
CA LEU A 161 -9.23 -21.84 -16.68
C LEU A 161 -7.97 -22.02 -15.84
N ASP A 162 -6.80 -21.82 -16.45
CA ASP A 162 -5.51 -21.86 -15.77
C ASP A 162 -5.41 -20.77 -14.69
N PHE A 163 -5.83 -19.54 -14.98
CA PHE A 163 -5.87 -18.44 -14.02
C PHE A 163 -6.76 -18.79 -12.81
N ARG A 164 -7.91 -19.40 -13.06
CA ARG A 164 -8.84 -19.85 -12.01
C ARG A 164 -8.31 -21.05 -11.22
N SER A 165 -7.49 -21.89 -11.83
CA SER A 165 -6.84 -23.03 -11.16
C SER A 165 -5.56 -22.66 -10.42
N GLY A 166 -5.18 -21.37 -10.43
CA GLY A 166 -4.03 -20.87 -9.69
C GLY A 166 -2.70 -21.01 -10.43
N ILE A 167 -2.73 -21.12 -11.76
CA ILE A 167 -1.56 -21.12 -12.62
C ILE A 167 -1.27 -19.68 -13.05
N PHE A 168 -0.11 -19.18 -12.64
CA PHE A 168 0.31 -17.80 -12.86
C PHE A 168 1.66 -17.74 -13.56
N ASP A 169 1.90 -16.67 -14.31
CA ASP A 169 3.18 -16.40 -14.97
C ASP A 169 4.12 -15.59 -14.05
N LEU A 170 3.53 -14.73 -13.22
CA LEU A 170 4.25 -13.86 -12.28
C LEU A 170 3.59 -13.92 -10.88
N ILE A 171 4.41 -14.00 -9.84
CA ILE A 171 4.03 -13.77 -8.44
C ILE A 171 4.64 -12.44 -8.03
N VAL A 172 3.83 -11.43 -7.77
CA VAL A 172 4.26 -10.12 -7.30
C VAL A 172 4.10 -10.08 -5.78
N VAL A 173 5.20 -9.84 -5.07
CA VAL A 173 5.21 -9.57 -3.63
C VAL A 173 5.41 -8.08 -3.41
N LEU A 174 4.41 -7.42 -2.83
CA LEU A 174 4.48 -6.00 -2.48
C LEU A 174 5.20 -5.84 -1.13
N ALA A 175 6.11 -4.87 -1.03
CA ALA A 175 6.80 -4.55 0.22
C ALA A 175 5.86 -3.97 1.28
N GLU A 176 5.07 -2.95 0.93
CA GLU A 176 4.15 -2.26 1.86
C GLU A 176 4.77 -2.04 3.25
N ASN A 177 4.12 -2.46 4.34
CA ASN A 177 4.67 -2.36 5.70
C ASN A 177 5.34 -3.68 6.15
N PRO A 178 6.50 -3.64 6.82
CA PRO A 178 7.13 -4.82 7.41
C PRO A 178 6.30 -5.41 8.58
N PRO A 179 6.52 -6.68 8.97
CA PRO A 179 7.53 -7.62 8.44
C PRO A 179 7.23 -8.10 7.00
N TYR A 180 8.22 -8.58 6.24
CA TYR A 180 7.98 -9.07 4.86
C TYR A 180 7.83 -10.59 4.81
N GLU A 181 8.32 -11.28 5.83
CA GLU A 181 8.49 -12.72 5.91
C GLU A 181 7.22 -13.52 5.61
N PRO A 182 6.02 -13.18 6.14
CA PRO A 182 4.81 -13.96 5.84
C PRO A 182 4.48 -13.98 4.35
N ARG A 183 4.63 -12.84 3.65
CA ARG A 183 4.37 -12.74 2.21
C ARG A 183 5.42 -13.48 1.40
N LEU A 184 6.67 -13.43 1.83
CA LEU A 184 7.75 -14.19 1.20
C LEU A 184 7.54 -15.70 1.38
N GLN A 185 7.15 -16.15 2.56
CA GLN A 185 6.83 -17.56 2.82
C GLN A 185 5.65 -18.05 1.96
N GLU A 186 4.62 -17.21 1.77
CA GLU A 186 3.50 -17.54 0.90
C GLU A 186 3.93 -17.61 -0.58
N ALA A 187 4.77 -16.67 -1.04
CA ALA A 187 5.35 -16.70 -2.38
C ALA A 187 6.14 -18.00 -2.63
N VAL A 188 6.95 -18.39 -1.65
CA VAL A 188 7.73 -19.64 -1.66
C VAL A 188 6.82 -20.86 -1.72
N ARG A 189 5.76 -20.90 -0.91
CA ARG A 189 4.80 -22.01 -0.86
C ARG A 189 4.15 -22.19 -2.23
N ILE A 190 3.63 -21.13 -2.81
CA ILE A 190 2.95 -21.15 -4.12
C ILE A 190 3.92 -21.52 -5.23
N TRP A 191 5.12 -20.91 -5.25
CA TRP A 191 6.15 -21.23 -6.24
C TRP A 191 6.57 -22.69 -6.16
N THR A 192 6.70 -23.26 -4.96
CA THR A 192 7.08 -24.67 -4.77
C THR A 192 6.03 -25.62 -5.33
N LEU A 193 4.74 -25.31 -5.14
CA LEU A 193 3.61 -26.10 -5.62
C LEU A 193 3.39 -26.01 -7.14
N ALA A 194 3.89 -24.97 -7.79
CA ALA A 194 3.77 -24.81 -9.25
C ALA A 194 4.52 -25.93 -10.01
N SER A 195 4.00 -26.33 -11.17
CA SER A 195 4.63 -27.33 -12.05
C SER A 195 6.04 -26.90 -12.47
N GLN A 196 6.97 -27.86 -12.61
CA GLN A 196 8.33 -27.57 -13.06
C GLN A 196 8.37 -26.96 -14.47
N GLN A 197 7.43 -27.32 -15.34
CA GLN A 197 7.35 -26.81 -16.72
C GLN A 197 6.81 -25.38 -16.80
N GLN A 198 6.20 -24.87 -15.72
CA GLN A 198 5.54 -23.56 -15.66
C GLN A 198 5.79 -22.91 -14.30
N LYS A 199 7.07 -22.75 -13.93
CA LYS A 199 7.45 -22.02 -12.71
C LYS A 199 7.25 -20.52 -12.91
N PRO A 200 6.47 -19.83 -12.07
CA PRO A 200 6.30 -18.39 -12.16
C PRO A 200 7.57 -17.64 -11.74
N TYR A 201 7.76 -16.44 -12.28
CA TYR A 201 8.77 -15.49 -11.75
C TYR A 201 8.23 -14.80 -10.51
N ILE A 202 9.09 -14.56 -9.52
CA ILE A 202 8.78 -13.78 -8.32
C ILE A 202 9.29 -12.37 -8.51
N VAL A 203 8.38 -11.41 -8.61
CA VAL A 203 8.67 -9.98 -8.67
C VAL A 203 8.57 -9.41 -7.26
N LEU A 204 9.68 -8.87 -6.75
CA LEU A 204 9.75 -8.20 -5.45
C LEU A 204 9.64 -6.70 -5.67
N SER A 205 8.52 -6.09 -5.30
CA SER A 205 8.24 -4.66 -5.55
C SER A 205 8.34 -3.83 -4.27
N GLY A 206 9.26 -2.87 -4.26
CA GLY A 206 9.47 -1.97 -3.13
C GLY A 206 10.66 -1.02 -3.33
N GLY A 207 10.37 0.27 -3.34
CA GLY A 207 11.32 1.35 -3.58
C GLY A 207 11.53 2.30 -2.39
N ARG A 208 10.80 2.12 -1.28
CA ARG A 208 11.09 2.82 -0.03
C ARG A 208 12.25 2.11 0.67
N HIS A 209 13.03 2.85 1.45
CA HIS A 209 13.96 2.26 2.40
C HIS A 209 13.60 2.78 3.79
N THR A 210 13.49 1.86 4.75
CA THR A 210 13.13 2.18 6.14
C THR A 210 14.30 2.77 6.94
N THR A 211 15.53 2.76 6.38
CA THR A 211 16.70 3.38 7.02
C THR A 211 17.20 4.58 6.22
N TYR A 212 17.43 5.68 6.92
CA TYR A 212 18.04 6.90 6.39
C TYR A 212 19.34 7.18 7.17
N PRO A 213 20.46 7.51 6.51
CA PRO A 213 20.65 7.74 5.06
C PRO A 213 20.61 6.46 4.21
N PRO A 214 20.43 6.56 2.87
CA PRO A 214 20.41 5.39 1.98
C PRO A 214 21.74 4.64 2.02
N THR A 215 21.66 3.32 2.22
CA THR A 215 22.83 2.44 2.19
C THR A 215 23.15 2.08 0.74
N LYS A 216 24.38 2.39 0.29
CA LYS A 216 24.86 1.98 -1.03
C LYS A 216 25.43 0.58 -0.97
N ALA A 217 24.89 -0.31 -1.80
CA ALA A 217 25.40 -1.66 -1.96
C ALA A 217 25.07 -2.22 -3.35
N TYR A 218 25.56 -3.42 -3.65
CA TYR A 218 25.10 -4.16 -4.81
C TYR A 218 23.69 -4.71 -4.55
N PRO A 219 22.80 -4.70 -5.56
CA PRO A 219 21.48 -5.30 -5.45
C PRO A 219 21.56 -6.76 -5.04
N CYS A 220 20.49 -7.21 -4.40
CA CYS A 220 20.37 -8.62 -4.06
C CYS A 220 20.55 -9.51 -5.31
N LEU A 221 21.24 -10.65 -5.15
CA LEU A 221 21.64 -11.58 -6.22
C LEU A 221 22.78 -11.12 -7.12
N ILE A 222 23.25 -9.88 -7.01
CA ILE A 222 24.41 -9.37 -7.74
C ILE A 222 25.60 -9.35 -6.78
N ALA A 223 26.51 -10.30 -6.96
CA ALA A 223 27.74 -10.32 -6.15
C ALA A 223 28.60 -9.08 -6.45
N PRO A 224 29.34 -8.57 -5.45
CA PRO A 224 30.29 -7.47 -5.65
C PRO A 224 31.34 -7.84 -6.70
N ALA A 225 31.89 -6.83 -7.38
CA ALA A 225 32.95 -7.05 -8.35
C ALA A 225 34.19 -7.63 -7.64
N ALA A 226 34.57 -8.86 -8.00
CA ALA A 226 35.87 -9.44 -7.67
C ALA A 226 36.72 -9.46 -8.95
N PRO A 227 38.05 -9.21 -8.88
CA PRO A 227 38.91 -9.31 -10.04
C PRO A 227 38.87 -10.74 -10.64
N PRO A 228 38.83 -10.90 -11.98
CA PRO A 228 38.85 -9.86 -13.01
C PRO A 228 37.49 -9.15 -13.16
N SER A 229 37.55 -7.86 -13.51
CA SER A 229 36.41 -6.94 -13.70
C SER A 229 35.26 -7.61 -14.47
N ARG A 230 34.09 -7.74 -13.85
CA ARG A 230 32.88 -8.22 -14.51
C ARG A 230 32.55 -7.30 -15.69
N THR A 231 32.49 -7.87 -16.89
CA THR A 231 32.11 -7.11 -18.09
C THR A 231 30.61 -7.11 -18.26
N LYS A 232 30.11 -6.13 -19.00
CA LYS A 232 28.70 -6.08 -19.41
C LYS A 232 28.24 -7.36 -20.09
N GLU A 233 29.07 -7.92 -20.97
CA GLU A 233 28.78 -9.13 -21.72
C GLU A 233 28.63 -10.33 -20.78
N THR A 234 29.47 -10.44 -19.73
CA THR A 234 29.34 -11.53 -18.75
C THR A 234 28.03 -11.44 -17.97
N ILE A 235 27.63 -10.24 -17.54
CA ILE A 235 26.37 -10.03 -16.80
C ILE A 235 25.16 -10.29 -17.70
N ARG A 236 25.20 -9.77 -18.93
CA ARG A 236 24.12 -9.96 -19.91
C ARG A 236 23.98 -11.44 -20.29
N ASP A 237 25.08 -12.13 -20.54
CA ASP A 237 25.05 -13.54 -20.92
C ASP A 237 24.64 -14.39 -19.71
N GLU A 238 25.04 -14.09 -18.48
CA GLU A 238 24.52 -14.75 -17.26
C GLU A 238 23.01 -14.59 -17.07
N ILE A 239 22.40 -13.52 -17.61
CA ILE A 239 20.97 -13.24 -17.52
C ILE A 239 20.21 -13.81 -18.73
N ALA A 240 20.75 -13.65 -19.94
CA ALA A 240 20.13 -14.03 -21.22
C ALA A 240 20.31 -15.51 -21.58
N THR A 241 21.45 -16.15 -21.27
CA THR A 241 21.60 -17.61 -21.42
C THR A 241 20.61 -18.38 -20.54
N ARG A 242 20.06 -17.72 -19.51
CA ARG A 242 19.04 -18.29 -18.65
C ARG A 242 17.63 -18.14 -19.24
N ALA A 243 17.27 -16.95 -19.73
CA ALA A 243 15.94 -16.68 -20.31
C ALA A 243 15.54 -17.56 -21.51
N GLY A 244 16.50 -18.17 -22.22
CA GLY A 244 16.26 -19.05 -23.38
C GLY A 244 16.21 -20.55 -23.10
N SER A 245 16.47 -20.99 -21.86
CA SER A 245 16.43 -22.40 -21.47
C SER A 245 15.19 -22.65 -20.62
N PRO A 246 14.32 -23.63 -20.95
CA PRO A 246 13.08 -23.90 -20.22
C PRO A 246 13.31 -24.26 -18.73
N ASP A 247 14.55 -24.58 -18.35
CA ASP A 247 14.94 -25.02 -17.01
C ASP A 247 15.70 -23.97 -16.17
N ILE A 248 15.91 -22.73 -16.66
CA ILE A 248 16.80 -21.76 -16.00
C ILE A 248 16.15 -20.37 -15.88
N GLY A 249 15.89 -19.89 -14.67
CA GLY A 249 15.19 -18.61 -14.46
C GLY A 249 16.02 -17.32 -14.72
N LEU A 250 15.29 -16.21 -14.89
CA LEU A 250 15.71 -14.81 -15.02
C LEU A 250 16.04 -14.08 -13.69
N ARG A 251 17.24 -13.50 -13.61
CA ARG A 251 17.63 -12.50 -12.59
C ARG A 251 17.70 -11.12 -13.21
N TYR A 252 16.86 -10.18 -12.79
CA TYR A 252 16.83 -8.85 -13.41
C TYR A 252 16.63 -7.72 -12.40
N ASP A 253 17.36 -6.63 -12.60
CA ASP A 253 17.23 -5.36 -11.89
C ASP A 253 17.20 -4.19 -12.90
N PRO A 254 16.10 -3.41 -12.96
CA PRO A 254 15.95 -2.32 -13.91
C PRO A 254 16.92 -1.15 -13.67
N ARG A 255 17.49 -0.98 -12.48
CA ARG A 255 18.49 0.09 -12.20
C ARG A 255 19.75 -0.07 -13.05
N TYR A 256 19.98 -1.29 -13.54
CA TYR A 256 21.08 -1.60 -14.42
C TYR A 256 20.69 -1.69 -15.90
N GLU A 257 19.45 -1.36 -16.29
CA GLU A 257 18.93 -1.45 -17.67
C GLU A 257 19.84 -0.77 -18.72
N LYS A 258 20.49 0.34 -18.36
CA LYS A 258 21.46 1.06 -19.22
C LYS A 258 22.64 0.19 -19.67
N PHE A 259 23.06 -0.76 -18.84
CA PHE A 259 24.11 -1.73 -19.17
C PHE A 259 23.61 -2.78 -20.17
N PHE A 260 22.30 -2.93 -20.37
CA PHE A 260 21.71 -3.89 -21.31
C PHE A 260 21.42 -3.26 -22.68
N THR A 261 21.03 -1.98 -22.71
CA THR A 261 20.43 -1.33 -23.89
C THR A 261 21.39 -0.43 -24.70
N ALA A 262 22.43 0.15 -24.08
CA ALA A 262 23.39 1.02 -24.77
C ALA A 262 24.69 0.28 -25.11
N ARG A 263 25.38 0.62 -26.22
CA ARG A 263 26.78 0.20 -26.46
C ARG A 263 27.71 0.95 -25.49
N THR A 264 27.72 0.55 -24.22
CA THR A 264 28.69 0.96 -23.22
C THR A 264 30.02 0.25 -23.42
N ALA A 265 31.12 0.86 -22.97
CA ALA A 265 32.46 0.33 -23.14
C ALA A 265 32.65 -0.97 -22.31
N PRO A 266 33.48 -1.92 -22.76
CA PRO A 266 33.66 -3.24 -22.13
C PRO A 266 34.27 -3.21 -20.72
N SER A 267 34.62 -2.02 -20.19
CA SER A 267 35.29 -1.81 -18.91
C SER A 267 34.45 -1.08 -17.86
N ASP A 268 33.16 -0.82 -18.09
CA ASP A 268 32.34 -0.10 -17.11
C ASP A 268 32.01 -1.02 -15.93
N GLU A 269 32.67 -0.78 -14.79
CA GLU A 269 32.37 -1.48 -13.54
C GLU A 269 30.92 -1.23 -13.08
N ILE A 270 30.28 -2.28 -12.53
CA ILE A 270 28.97 -2.12 -11.91
C ILE A 270 29.14 -1.24 -10.66
N ALA A 271 28.50 -0.08 -10.66
CA ALA A 271 28.46 0.79 -9.50
C ALA A 271 27.45 0.28 -8.44
N PRO A 272 27.74 0.42 -7.14
CA PRO A 272 26.75 0.19 -6.10
C PRO A 272 25.59 1.19 -6.24
N VAL A 273 24.39 0.75 -5.88
CA VAL A 273 23.16 1.54 -5.94
C VAL A 273 22.55 1.67 -4.56
N ASP A 274 21.58 2.56 -4.42
CA ASP A 274 20.84 2.71 -3.17
C ASP A 274 19.95 1.47 -2.97
N GLN A 275 20.08 0.82 -1.80
CA GLN A 275 19.26 -0.33 -1.46
C GLN A 275 17.81 0.06 -1.20
N THR A 276 16.89 -0.79 -1.63
CA THR A 276 15.44 -0.60 -1.48
C THR A 276 14.80 -1.75 -0.70
N GLU A 277 13.51 -1.61 -0.37
CA GLU A 277 12.71 -2.69 0.18
C GLU A 277 12.72 -3.97 -0.67
N ALA A 278 12.76 -3.86 -2.00
CA ALA A 278 12.92 -5.01 -2.88
C ALA A 278 14.24 -5.76 -2.60
N ASP A 279 15.34 -5.04 -2.33
CA ASP A 279 16.62 -5.63 -1.96
C ASP A 279 16.55 -6.32 -0.58
N LEU A 280 15.88 -5.70 0.40
CA LEU A 280 15.67 -6.28 1.73
C LEU A 280 14.82 -7.55 1.67
N MET A 281 13.71 -7.51 0.94
CA MET A 281 12.83 -8.65 0.71
C MET A 281 13.59 -9.79 0.02
N CYS A 282 14.42 -9.46 -0.97
CA CYS A 282 15.25 -10.44 -1.64
C CYS A 282 16.26 -11.06 -0.67
N GLY A 283 16.96 -10.26 0.15
CA GLY A 283 17.85 -10.77 1.19
C GLY A 283 17.14 -11.72 2.16
N ALA A 284 15.95 -11.34 2.64
CA ALA A 284 15.12 -12.17 3.51
C ALA A 284 14.69 -13.49 2.82
N LEU A 285 14.29 -13.41 1.55
CA LEU A 285 13.90 -14.57 0.74
C LEU A 285 15.06 -15.56 0.54
N LEU A 286 16.28 -15.06 0.39
CA LEU A 286 17.48 -15.89 0.23
C LEU A 286 17.95 -16.58 1.51
N ASN A 287 17.51 -16.09 2.68
CA ASN A 287 17.79 -16.70 3.97
C ASN A 287 16.80 -17.84 4.31
N ILE A 288 15.75 -18.04 3.51
CA ILE A 288 14.84 -19.17 3.68
C ILE A 288 15.58 -20.45 3.23
N PRO A 289 15.62 -21.51 4.06
CA PRO A 289 16.36 -22.74 3.76
C PRO A 289 15.81 -23.46 2.51
N ASN A 290 16.71 -24.14 1.78
CA ASN A 290 16.42 -24.94 0.58
C ASN A 290 15.94 -24.17 -0.67
N MET A 291 16.21 -22.86 -0.75
CA MET A 291 15.70 -21.99 -1.83
C MET A 291 16.74 -21.67 -2.93
N ALA A 292 17.77 -22.50 -3.11
CA ALA A 292 18.81 -22.26 -4.12
C ALA A 292 18.25 -22.18 -5.55
N GLY A 293 17.26 -23.02 -5.87
CA GLY A 293 16.58 -23.02 -7.18
C GLY A 293 15.69 -21.81 -7.42
N LEU A 294 15.23 -21.12 -6.36
CA LEU A 294 14.40 -19.92 -6.47
C LEU A 294 15.17 -18.72 -6.98
N ARG A 295 16.48 -18.67 -6.73
CA ARG A 295 17.34 -17.53 -7.05
C ARG A 295 17.30 -17.12 -8.50
N SER A 296 17.02 -18.05 -9.41
CA SER A 296 16.89 -17.75 -10.82
C SER A 296 15.52 -17.17 -11.15
N PHE A 297 14.49 -17.25 -10.32
CA PHE A 297 13.15 -16.77 -10.66
C PHE A 297 12.85 -15.37 -10.10
N ILE A 298 13.82 -14.71 -9.46
CA ILE A 298 13.61 -13.44 -8.77
C ILE A 298 13.90 -12.25 -9.68
N ILE A 299 12.93 -11.35 -9.76
CA ILE A 299 13.01 -10.07 -10.46
C ILE A 299 12.81 -8.97 -9.41
N LEU A 300 13.65 -7.93 -9.43
CA LEU A 300 13.52 -6.79 -8.53
C LEU A 300 12.79 -5.64 -9.23
N GLU A 301 11.80 -5.06 -8.55
CA GLU A 301 11.16 -3.81 -8.92
C GLU A 301 11.44 -2.79 -7.79
N PRO A 302 12.52 -2.01 -7.88
CA PRO A 302 13.02 -1.16 -6.80
C PRO A 302 12.46 0.27 -6.82
N THR A 303 11.47 0.56 -7.66
CA THR A 303 10.97 1.93 -7.88
C THR A 303 9.59 2.19 -7.28
N GLY A 304 8.75 1.16 -7.13
CA GLY A 304 7.41 1.25 -6.57
C GLY A 304 7.40 1.69 -5.10
N ARG A 305 6.83 2.87 -4.80
CA ARG A 305 6.78 3.45 -3.43
C ARG A 305 5.44 3.29 -2.73
N THR A 306 4.38 3.10 -3.50
CA THR A 306 3.01 2.87 -3.06
C THR A 306 2.44 1.69 -3.83
N VAL A 307 1.40 1.06 -3.31
CA VAL A 307 0.68 -0.05 -3.98
C VAL A 307 0.31 0.29 -5.43
N ARG A 308 -0.11 1.55 -5.68
CA ARG A 308 -0.40 2.03 -7.03
C ARG A 308 0.85 2.15 -7.88
N SER A 309 1.84 2.94 -7.44
CA SER A 309 3.05 3.15 -8.24
C SER A 309 3.75 1.83 -8.53
N SER A 310 3.75 0.89 -7.58
CA SER A 310 4.24 -0.48 -7.80
C SER A 310 3.58 -1.13 -9.00
N GLY A 311 2.26 -1.07 -9.14
CA GLY A 311 1.59 -1.61 -10.32
C GLY A 311 1.93 -0.86 -11.62
N ASP A 312 2.14 0.46 -11.59
CA ASP A 312 2.57 1.25 -12.76
C ASP A 312 4.00 0.86 -13.18
N GLU A 313 4.91 0.69 -12.21
CA GLU A 313 6.31 0.30 -12.43
C GLU A 313 6.44 -1.16 -12.84
N ILE A 314 5.62 -2.07 -12.30
CA ILE A 314 5.56 -3.48 -12.72
C ILE A 314 5.10 -3.56 -14.19
N SER A 315 4.10 -2.79 -14.59
CA SER A 315 3.64 -2.75 -15.98
C SER A 315 4.76 -2.30 -16.93
N GLN A 316 5.51 -1.26 -16.55
CA GLN A 316 6.67 -0.78 -17.30
C GLN A 316 7.81 -1.81 -17.33
N LEU A 317 8.09 -2.44 -16.19
CA LEU A 317 9.10 -3.49 -16.04
C LEU A 317 8.82 -4.67 -16.95
N ILE A 318 7.57 -5.17 -16.97
CA ILE A 318 7.15 -6.26 -17.86
C ILE A 318 7.44 -5.91 -19.33
N LYS A 319 7.05 -4.70 -19.77
CA LYS A 319 7.31 -4.24 -21.15
C LYS A 319 8.81 -4.12 -21.46
N SER A 320 9.61 -3.66 -20.51
CA SER A 320 11.08 -3.62 -20.65
C SER A 320 11.65 -5.04 -20.81
N LEU A 321 11.20 -5.98 -20.00
CA LEU A 321 11.63 -7.37 -20.06
C LEU A 321 11.26 -8.04 -21.41
N GLU A 322 10.07 -7.76 -21.93
CA GLU A 322 9.63 -8.23 -23.26
C GLU A 322 10.48 -7.64 -24.39
N LYS A 323 10.66 -6.32 -24.39
CA LYS A 323 11.49 -5.61 -25.38
C LYS A 323 12.93 -6.13 -25.39
N ASN A 324 13.46 -6.48 -24.23
CA ASN A 324 14.81 -7.01 -24.06
C ASN A 324 14.89 -8.54 -24.28
N LYS A 325 13.79 -9.19 -24.70
CA LYS A 325 13.70 -10.65 -24.92
C LYS A 325 14.03 -11.49 -23.68
N LEU A 326 13.83 -10.93 -22.49
CA LEU A 326 14.02 -11.59 -21.20
C LEU A 326 12.76 -12.32 -20.74
N LEU A 327 11.60 -11.87 -21.21
CA LEU A 327 10.33 -12.58 -21.11
C LEU A 327 9.75 -12.77 -22.51
N ARG A 328 8.97 -13.84 -22.71
CA ARG A 328 8.20 -14.04 -23.94
C ARG A 328 7.30 -12.83 -24.17
N GLU A 329 7.38 -12.23 -25.35
CA GLU A 329 6.55 -11.09 -25.73
C GLU A 329 5.07 -11.49 -25.70
N ASP A 330 4.25 -10.68 -25.04
CA ASP A 330 2.81 -10.88 -24.93
C ASP A 330 2.07 -9.67 -25.51
N THR A 331 1.86 -9.72 -26.82
CA THR A 331 1.17 -8.66 -27.56
C THR A 331 -0.30 -8.50 -27.18
N ARG A 332 -0.89 -9.47 -26.45
CA ARG A 332 -2.28 -9.43 -26.00
C ARG A 332 -2.42 -8.89 -24.58
N ASN A 333 -1.32 -8.71 -23.85
CA ASN A 333 -1.34 -8.39 -22.42
C ASN A 333 -2.16 -9.43 -21.61
N SER A 334 -1.94 -10.71 -21.90
CA SER A 334 -2.60 -11.89 -21.33
C SER A 334 -1.88 -12.48 -20.09
N ARG A 335 -0.80 -11.87 -19.60
CA ARG A 335 -0.04 -12.37 -18.45
C ARG A 335 -0.88 -12.51 -17.19
N ARG A 336 -0.87 -13.70 -16.59
CA ARG A 336 -1.55 -14.04 -15.34
C ARG A 336 -0.65 -13.68 -14.17
N ILE A 337 -1.07 -12.70 -13.38
CA ILE A 337 -0.30 -12.20 -12.24
C ILE A 337 -0.97 -12.66 -10.95
N LEU A 338 -0.21 -13.14 -9.98
CA LEU A 338 -0.67 -13.30 -8.60
C LEU A 338 -0.04 -12.21 -7.74
N LEU A 339 -0.87 -11.41 -7.08
CA LEU A 339 -0.44 -10.36 -6.17
C LEU A 339 -0.51 -10.86 -4.73
N ILE A 340 0.57 -10.74 -3.98
CA ILE A 340 0.67 -11.08 -2.56
C ILE A 340 0.82 -9.79 -1.75
N THR A 341 -0.14 -9.53 -0.85
CA THR A 341 -0.25 -8.30 -0.05
C THR A 341 -0.66 -8.62 1.40
N SER A 342 -0.68 -7.62 2.28
CA SER A 342 -1.24 -7.75 3.62
C SER A 342 -2.78 -7.82 3.60
N PRO A 343 -3.42 -8.45 4.61
CA PRO A 343 -4.88 -8.50 4.70
C PRO A 343 -5.54 -7.13 4.77
N ILE A 344 -4.85 -6.16 5.40
CA ILE A 344 -5.33 -4.79 5.55
C ILE A 344 -5.31 -4.05 4.20
N GLU A 345 -4.26 -4.23 3.38
CA GLU A 345 -4.04 -3.45 2.15
C GLU A 345 -4.66 -4.11 0.90
N ALA A 346 -5.21 -5.32 1.06
CA ALA A 346 -5.81 -6.15 0.02
C ALA A 346 -6.81 -5.40 -0.88
N SER A 347 -7.72 -4.62 -0.30
CA SER A 347 -8.72 -3.88 -1.08
C SER A 347 -8.09 -2.80 -1.96
N ARG A 348 -7.13 -2.04 -1.44
CA ARG A 348 -6.40 -1.01 -2.21
C ARG A 348 -5.53 -1.64 -3.29
N ALA A 349 -4.88 -2.77 -2.99
CA ALA A 349 -4.11 -3.56 -3.95
C ALA A 349 -4.96 -4.06 -5.12
N PHE A 350 -6.09 -4.70 -4.80
CA PHE A 350 -7.06 -5.14 -5.80
C PHE A 350 -7.51 -4.01 -6.72
N LEU A 351 -7.99 -2.91 -6.14
CA LEU A 351 -8.54 -1.79 -6.91
C LEU A 351 -7.46 -1.08 -7.75
N SER A 352 -6.23 -0.98 -7.25
CA SER A 352 -5.12 -0.34 -7.98
C SER A 352 -4.73 -1.15 -9.22
N PHE A 353 -4.47 -2.45 -9.05
CA PHE A 353 -4.09 -3.32 -10.17
C PHE A 353 -5.23 -3.52 -11.18
N ARG A 354 -6.49 -3.46 -10.72
CA ARG A 354 -7.67 -3.43 -11.60
C ARG A 354 -7.67 -2.21 -12.50
N ASN A 355 -7.41 -1.02 -11.96
CA ASN A 355 -7.46 0.21 -12.75
C ASN A 355 -6.27 0.36 -13.70
N GLN A 356 -5.21 -0.41 -13.49
CA GLN A 356 -4.06 -0.51 -14.39
C GLN A 356 -4.25 -1.57 -15.49
N GLU A 357 -5.43 -2.20 -15.56
CA GLU A 357 -5.75 -3.22 -16.56
C GLU A 357 -4.77 -4.41 -16.54
N LEU A 358 -4.21 -4.71 -15.36
CA LEU A 358 -3.36 -5.87 -15.15
C LEU A 358 -4.22 -7.07 -14.77
N ASN A 359 -3.97 -8.22 -15.40
CA ASN A 359 -4.63 -9.51 -15.14
C ASN A 359 -4.10 -10.17 -13.84
N ALA A 360 -4.28 -9.47 -12.73
CA ALA A 360 -3.90 -9.89 -11.38
C ALA A 360 -5.02 -10.65 -10.63
N ALA A 361 -4.70 -11.80 -10.06
CA ALA A 361 -5.40 -12.39 -8.92
C ALA A 361 -4.74 -11.88 -7.63
N LEU A 362 -5.48 -11.89 -6.53
CA LEU A 362 -5.01 -11.44 -5.24
C LEU A 362 -4.93 -12.63 -4.28
N THR A 363 -3.86 -12.68 -3.49
CA THR A 363 -3.78 -13.49 -2.27
C THR A 363 -3.20 -12.64 -1.14
N ILE A 364 -3.50 -13.02 0.09
CA ILE A 364 -3.00 -12.35 1.29
C ILE A 364 -2.11 -13.31 2.07
N ALA A 365 -1.06 -12.77 2.68
CA ALA A 365 -0.29 -13.52 3.65
C ALA A 365 -0.62 -13.07 5.07
N SER A 366 -0.88 -14.05 5.93
CA SER A 366 -1.29 -13.81 7.30
C SER A 366 -0.15 -13.28 8.17
N TYR A 367 -0.32 -12.07 8.71
CA TYR A 367 0.48 -11.61 9.84
C TYR A 367 -0.08 -12.18 11.14
N PRO A 368 0.74 -12.65 12.09
CA PRO A 368 0.26 -13.03 13.42
C PRO A 368 -0.47 -11.90 14.16
N SER A 369 -0.26 -10.64 13.77
CA SER A 369 -0.92 -9.47 14.34
C SER A 369 -2.13 -8.96 13.54
N ASP A 370 -2.28 -9.35 12.27
CA ASP A 370 -3.23 -8.73 11.32
C ASP A 370 -4.04 -9.78 10.56
N SER A 371 -4.12 -11.00 11.10
CA SER A 371 -4.85 -12.08 10.46
C SER A 371 -5.45 -13.02 11.47
N HIS A 372 -6.75 -13.25 11.27
CA HIS A 372 -7.46 -14.33 11.90
C HIS A 372 -7.30 -15.61 11.07
N THR A 373 -7.01 -16.72 11.75
CA THR A 373 -6.86 -18.05 11.10
C THR A 373 -8.17 -18.60 10.56
N ASP A 374 -9.31 -18.16 11.11
CA ASP A 374 -10.66 -18.47 10.65
C ASP A 374 -11.50 -17.19 10.75
N LEU A 375 -11.43 -16.38 9.70
CA LEU A 375 -12.05 -15.06 9.65
C LEU A 375 -13.57 -15.14 9.88
N ALA A 376 -14.24 -16.18 9.35
CA ALA A 376 -15.67 -16.36 9.51
C ALA A 376 -16.09 -16.60 10.96
N LYS A 377 -15.27 -17.33 11.75
CA LYS A 377 -15.55 -17.57 13.17
C LYS A 377 -15.07 -16.45 14.09
N GLN A 378 -13.94 -15.83 13.77
CA GLN A 378 -13.28 -14.87 14.66
C GLN A 378 -13.76 -13.43 14.41
N CYS A 379 -14.16 -13.12 13.18
CA CYS A 379 -14.65 -11.82 12.73
C CYS A 379 -16.01 -11.95 11.99
N PRO A 380 -17.07 -12.47 12.63
CA PRO A 380 -18.37 -12.59 11.98
C PRO A 380 -18.90 -11.21 11.58
N TRP A 381 -19.27 -11.03 10.30
CA TRP A 381 -19.88 -9.80 9.80
C TRP A 381 -21.27 -10.07 9.17
N PRO A 382 -22.31 -9.26 9.48
CA PRO A 382 -22.32 -8.20 10.48
C PRO A 382 -22.03 -8.76 11.88
N ILE A 383 -21.46 -7.94 12.76
CA ILE A 383 -21.10 -8.29 14.15
C ILE A 383 -22.39 -8.56 14.93
N GLY A 384 -22.95 -9.74 14.72
CA GLY A 384 -24.17 -10.22 15.35
C GLY A 384 -23.87 -11.01 16.61
N LYS A 385 -24.78 -11.92 16.96
CA LYS A 385 -24.74 -12.72 18.20
C LYS A 385 -23.55 -13.69 18.33
N GLN A 386 -22.67 -13.75 17.33
CA GLN A 386 -21.55 -14.71 17.26
C GLN A 386 -20.21 -14.11 17.72
N PHE A 387 -20.13 -12.80 17.98
CA PHE A 387 -18.90 -12.20 18.49
C PHE A 387 -18.70 -12.56 19.98
N SER A 388 -17.74 -13.43 20.25
CA SER A 388 -17.40 -13.86 21.62
C SER A 388 -16.59 -12.77 22.33
N LEU A 389 -17.22 -12.07 23.29
CA LEU A 389 -16.55 -11.10 24.15
C LEU A 389 -15.48 -11.81 25.01
N LYS A 390 -14.20 -11.51 24.77
CA LYS A 390 -13.07 -12.03 25.54
C LYS A 390 -12.64 -11.02 26.61
N PRO A 391 -12.18 -11.45 27.80
CA PRO A 391 -11.68 -10.53 28.83
C PRO A 391 -10.59 -9.57 28.34
N LYS A 392 -9.73 -10.04 27.41
CA LYS A 392 -8.68 -9.22 26.78
C LYS A 392 -9.22 -7.97 26.04
N TYR A 393 -10.50 -7.94 25.67
CA TYR A 393 -11.12 -6.82 24.93
C TYR A 393 -11.40 -5.60 25.83
N PHE A 394 -11.42 -5.77 27.14
CA PHE A 394 -11.55 -4.65 28.09
C PHE A 394 -10.22 -4.00 28.42
N LEU A 395 -9.10 -4.54 27.92
CA LEU A 395 -7.77 -4.01 28.15
C LEU A 395 -7.42 -2.94 27.09
N PHE A 396 -6.50 -2.07 27.48
CA PHE A 396 -5.91 -1.05 26.63
C PHE A 396 -4.43 -1.37 26.47
N ASP A 397 -3.91 -1.38 25.24
CA ASP A 397 -2.50 -1.60 25.00
C ASP A 397 -1.96 -0.82 23.80
N ALA A 398 -0.62 -0.73 23.73
CA ALA A 398 0.06 -0.02 22.66
C ALA A 398 -0.05 -0.75 21.30
N LYS A 399 -0.22 -2.08 21.32
CA LYS A 399 -0.34 -2.88 20.09
C LYS A 399 -1.65 -2.56 19.37
N SER A 400 -2.74 -2.42 20.11
CA SER A 400 -4.07 -2.03 19.64
C SER A 400 -4.08 -0.62 19.08
N PHE A 401 -3.29 0.29 19.65
CA PHE A 401 -3.09 1.61 19.06
C PHE A 401 -2.39 1.54 17.69
N VAL A 402 -1.32 0.76 17.58
CA VAL A 402 -0.60 0.58 16.30
C VAL A 402 -1.50 -0.06 15.25
N GLN A 403 -2.27 -1.08 15.62
CA GLN A 403 -3.25 -1.72 14.74
C GLN A 403 -4.34 -0.73 14.29
N SER A 404 -4.93 0.01 15.24
CA SER A 404 -5.95 1.02 14.93
C SER A 404 -5.41 2.11 14.02
N GLU A 405 -4.17 2.59 14.24
CA GLU A 405 -3.52 3.58 13.39
C GLU A 405 -3.27 3.03 11.98
N ARG A 406 -2.88 1.76 11.85
CA ARG A 406 -2.67 1.11 10.55
C ARG A 406 -3.99 0.97 9.78
N VAL A 407 -5.04 0.48 10.43
CA VAL A 407 -6.37 0.37 9.83
C VAL A 407 -6.91 1.75 9.45
N TRP A 408 -6.80 2.73 10.33
CA TRP A 408 -7.23 4.10 10.06
C TRP A 408 -6.46 4.71 8.88
N THR A 409 -5.15 4.44 8.80
CA THR A 409 -4.32 4.87 7.68
C THR A 409 -4.77 4.23 6.37
N GLU A 410 -5.11 2.94 6.35
CA GLU A 410 -5.64 2.29 5.15
C GLU A 410 -6.97 2.89 4.72
N VAL A 411 -7.91 3.12 5.65
CA VAL A 411 -9.19 3.77 5.36
C VAL A 411 -8.98 5.17 4.80
N LYS A 412 -8.07 5.95 5.39
CA LYS A 412 -7.68 7.28 4.92
C LYS A 412 -7.12 7.22 3.49
N GLU A 413 -6.20 6.29 3.21
CA GLU A 413 -5.61 6.12 1.87
C GLU A 413 -6.67 5.72 0.83
N LEU A 414 -7.58 4.81 1.16
CA LEU A 414 -8.71 4.46 0.29
C LEU A 414 -9.58 5.68 -0.02
N VAL A 415 -9.93 6.49 1.00
CA VAL A 415 -10.69 7.74 0.81
C VAL A 415 -9.93 8.70 -0.10
N PHE A 416 -8.64 8.93 0.14
CA PHE A 416 -7.84 9.81 -0.71
C PHE A 416 -7.75 9.28 -2.15
N TYR A 417 -7.57 7.99 -2.34
CA TYR A 417 -7.51 7.39 -3.67
C TYR A 417 -8.85 7.52 -4.40
N THR A 418 -9.98 7.32 -3.72
CA THR A 418 -11.31 7.54 -4.29
C THR A 418 -11.55 9.01 -4.62
N LEU A 419 -11.19 9.94 -3.72
CA LEU A 419 -11.35 11.38 -3.95
C LEU A 419 -10.48 11.90 -5.10
N ARG A 420 -9.34 11.25 -5.36
CA ARG A 420 -8.50 11.51 -6.54
C ARG A 420 -9.05 10.85 -7.83
N PHE A 421 -10.22 10.23 -7.76
CA PHE A 421 -10.85 9.45 -8.82
C PHE A 421 -9.99 8.27 -9.31
N TRP A 422 -9.04 7.83 -8.48
CA TRP A 422 -8.12 6.74 -8.82
C TRP A 422 -8.69 5.39 -8.53
N LEU A 423 -9.60 5.27 -7.56
CA LEU A 423 -10.37 4.06 -7.30
C LEU A 423 -11.84 4.37 -7.50
N ARG A 424 -12.49 3.69 -8.45
CA ARG A 424 -13.95 3.72 -8.58
C ARG A 424 -14.55 2.75 -7.58
N PRO A 425 -15.50 3.18 -6.73
CA PRO A 425 -16.30 2.27 -5.91
C PRO A 425 -17.03 1.24 -6.81
N PRO A 426 -17.33 0.02 -6.31
CA PRO A 426 -17.65 -0.22 -4.90
C PRO A 426 -16.60 -1.05 -4.17
N LEU A 427 -16.36 -0.72 -2.89
CA LEU A 427 -15.54 -1.52 -1.97
C LEU A 427 -16.25 -2.83 -1.55
N SER A 428 -17.55 -2.96 -1.86
CA SER A 428 -18.39 -4.09 -1.49
C SER A 428 -19.37 -4.45 -2.62
N ASP A 429 -19.46 -5.73 -2.95
CA ASP A 429 -20.45 -6.33 -3.86
C ASP A 429 -20.74 -5.56 -5.16
N GLU A 430 -19.81 -5.63 -6.11
CA GLU A 430 -20.26 -5.80 -7.49
C GLU A 430 -21.04 -7.13 -7.51
N ARG A 431 -22.36 -7.06 -7.69
CA ARG A 431 -23.20 -8.27 -7.81
C ARG A 431 -22.50 -9.27 -8.73
N PRO A 432 -22.54 -10.58 -8.41
CA PRO A 432 -21.90 -11.59 -9.25
C PRO A 432 -22.36 -11.43 -10.70
N TYR A 433 -21.44 -11.13 -11.60
CA TYR A 433 -21.72 -11.16 -13.03
C TYR A 433 -21.55 -12.60 -13.53
N PHE A 434 -22.40 -13.49 -13.02
CA PHE A 434 -22.86 -14.67 -13.74
C PHE A 434 -24.32 -14.94 -13.35
N PRO A 435 -25.17 -15.33 -14.32
CA PRO A 435 -26.45 -15.93 -13.95
C PRO A 435 -26.14 -17.11 -13.03
N LYS A 436 -26.90 -17.24 -11.94
CA LYS A 436 -26.97 -18.49 -11.18
C LYS A 436 -26.99 -19.63 -12.19
N SER A 437 -26.14 -20.63 -11.98
CA SER A 437 -26.16 -21.89 -12.72
C SER A 437 -27.61 -22.26 -13.04
N PRO A 438 -27.96 -22.65 -14.28
CA PRO A 438 -29.32 -23.09 -14.54
C PRO A 438 -29.65 -24.19 -13.54
N PRO A 439 -30.88 -24.21 -12.99
CA PRO A 439 -31.27 -25.21 -12.02
C PRO A 439 -30.91 -26.58 -12.59
N THR A 440 -30.19 -27.36 -11.79
CA THR A 440 -29.90 -28.76 -12.07
C THR A 440 -31.19 -29.43 -12.51
N SER A 441 -31.17 -29.93 -13.75
CA SER A 441 -32.22 -30.75 -14.34
C SER A 441 -32.41 -32.04 -13.55
#